data_AF-A0A445H3A2-F1
#
_entry.id   AF-A0A445H3A2-F1
#
_cell.length_a   1.000
_cell.length_b   1.000
_cell.length_c   1.000
_cell.angle_alpha   90.00
_cell.angle_beta   90.00
_cell.angle_gamma   90.00
#
_symmetry.space_group_name_H-M   'P 1'
#
loop_
_entity.id
_entity.type
_entity.pdbx_description
1 polymer ?
#
loop_
_entity_poly.entity_id
_entity_poly.type
_entity_poly.pdbx_seq_one_letter_code
_entity_poly.pdbx_strand_id
1 'polypeptide(L)'
;MEDGDTTEEAVVVPVSIGDEQPFPHSLSRHRDSEEESPHETLRDTKASIENIVAEILSLKNQGKPKPLLTLRLRELLTQTFLHFVTLRQANRSILMEEERARTETERAKAPLELATHQLQNLTYEKSQFVKAIKACNDSKSKYPDIEVVSEEEFFRDAPQDMKDSVLSNHSEHNVVLKRLNFELFQRKELCKLHDKLEQKIKTLLETIASRKKFLSSLPSLLKSLKKASLPVQNQLGVQHTKKLKQHHSAELLPPPLYVIYSQLLAQKEAFGESIDVEIIGSVKDAQAFAHHQAHKETGISITVESPKLENDEPNEEDGQRQSKRPRRFQGKESLDQEGIFQIHPLTVNLHVYDDEISDLESAKLTTLKFEYLMQLNIICVGNKASNDGPENDILSDLFPDDTGLELPHQVWVSCLHVDVYFICLSANFIYSITIAFICHVFSFGW
;
A
#
# COMPACT_ATOMS: atom_id res chain seq x y z
N MET A 1 -2.58 -47.80 23.80
CA MET A 1 -1.93 -48.91 23.07
C MET A 1 -1.15 -48.25 21.95
N GLU A 2 0.10 -47.86 22.14
CA GLU A 2 1.21 -48.51 22.84
C GLU A 2 2.01 -47.42 23.58
N ASP A 3 2.25 -47.64 24.87
CA ASP A 3 3.11 -46.80 25.69
C ASP A 3 4.58 -47.06 25.32
N GLY A 4 5.31 -46.00 24.99
CA GLY A 4 6.75 -46.02 24.77
C GLY A 4 7.40 -45.04 25.74
N ASP A 5 7.51 -45.46 26.99
CA ASP A 5 8.29 -44.82 28.05
C ASP A 5 9.77 -44.89 27.68
N THR A 6 10.39 -43.73 27.37
CA THR A 6 11.84 -43.62 27.26
C THR A 6 12.35 -42.94 28.52
N THR A 7 12.63 -43.77 29.52
CA THR A 7 13.50 -43.47 30.64
C THR A 7 14.84 -42.93 30.13
N GLU A 8 15.18 -41.70 30.51
CA GLU A 8 16.55 -41.17 30.43
C GLU A 8 17.44 -41.97 31.39
N GLU A 9 17.95 -43.11 30.94
CA GLU A 9 19.14 -43.69 31.55
C GLU A 9 20.34 -42.83 31.13
N ALA A 10 20.76 -41.96 32.04
CA ALA A 10 22.08 -41.38 32.02
C ALA A 10 23.10 -42.52 32.01
N VAL A 11 23.62 -42.86 30.82
CA VAL A 11 24.81 -43.71 30.68
C VAL A 11 25.98 -42.90 31.20
N VAL A 12 26.17 -42.97 32.52
CA VAL A 12 27.43 -42.66 33.16
C VAL A 12 28.42 -43.69 32.63
N VAL A 13 29.19 -43.30 31.62
CA VAL A 13 30.36 -44.06 31.20
C VAL A 13 31.27 -44.13 32.43
N PRO A 14 31.54 -45.31 33.00
CA PRO A 14 32.55 -45.41 34.03
C PRO A 14 33.87 -45.03 33.36
N VAL A 15 34.45 -43.92 33.80
CA VAL A 15 35.87 -43.65 33.58
C VAL A 15 36.59 -44.77 34.29
N SER A 16 36.97 -45.80 33.54
CA SER A 16 37.91 -46.82 34.00
C SER A 16 39.22 -46.11 34.30
N ILE A 17 39.40 -45.76 35.57
CA ILE A 17 40.70 -45.47 36.16
C ILE A 17 41.38 -46.83 36.29
N GLY A 18 42.27 -47.13 35.35
CA GLY A 18 43.10 -48.34 35.32
C GLY A 18 43.86 -48.38 33.99
N ASP A 19 45.17 -48.40 33.91
CA ASP A 19 46.21 -48.45 34.93
C ASP A 19 47.12 -47.22 34.73
N GLU A 20 47.35 -46.45 35.79
CA GLU A 20 48.62 -45.72 35.88
C GLU A 20 49.71 -46.79 35.99
N GLN A 21 50.21 -47.27 34.84
CA GLN A 21 51.54 -47.84 34.82
C GLN A 21 52.47 -46.72 35.26
N PRO A 22 53.16 -46.86 36.40
CA PRO A 22 54.16 -45.90 36.77
C PRO A 22 55.18 -45.92 35.63
N PHE A 23 55.44 -44.76 35.03
CA PHE A 23 56.73 -44.57 34.38
C PHE A 23 57.76 -45.14 35.35
N PRO A 24 58.64 -46.08 34.93
CA PRO A 24 59.75 -46.43 35.77
C PRO A 24 60.53 -45.14 35.91
N HIS A 25 60.34 -44.47 37.05
CA HIS A 25 61.24 -43.48 37.56
C HIS A 25 62.62 -44.05 37.30
N SER A 26 63.37 -43.28 36.53
CA SER A 26 64.78 -43.47 36.26
C SER A 26 65.41 -44.00 37.55
N LEU A 27 65.63 -45.31 37.59
CA LEU A 27 66.41 -45.94 38.63
C LEU A 27 67.81 -45.42 38.39
N SER A 28 68.09 -44.31 39.07
CA SER A 28 69.40 -43.77 39.29
C SER A 28 70.29 -44.93 39.71
N ARG A 29 71.17 -45.35 38.80
CA ARG A 29 72.50 -45.90 39.07
C ARG A 29 72.62 -46.59 40.44
N HIS A 30 72.18 -47.84 40.54
CA HIS A 30 72.87 -48.77 41.43
C HIS A 30 74.18 -49.16 40.73
N ARG A 31 75.19 -48.32 40.89
CA ARG A 31 76.60 -48.72 40.73
C ARG A 31 77.00 -49.38 42.05
N ASP A 32 76.50 -50.59 42.27
CA ASP A 32 76.98 -51.46 43.34
C ASP A 32 78.08 -52.36 42.78
N SER A 33 79.28 -51.81 42.73
CA SER A 33 80.55 -52.50 42.95
C SER A 33 81.68 -51.51 42.67
N GLU A 34 82.70 -51.53 43.51
CA GLU A 34 83.97 -50.81 43.37
C GLU A 34 84.78 -51.34 42.16
N GLU A 35 84.17 -51.43 40.98
CA GLU A 35 84.85 -51.74 39.74
C GLU A 35 85.37 -50.43 39.14
N GLU A 36 86.69 -50.24 39.15
CA GLU A 36 87.37 -49.17 38.42
C GLU A 36 86.79 -49.07 37.01
N SER A 37 86.44 -47.86 36.57
CA SER A 37 85.84 -47.67 35.25
C SER A 37 86.74 -48.32 34.18
N PRO A 38 86.18 -49.04 33.19
CA PRO A 38 86.96 -49.57 32.07
C PRO A 38 87.82 -48.51 31.37
N HIS A 39 87.38 -47.24 31.42
CA HIS A 39 88.13 -46.08 30.91
C HIS A 39 89.28 -45.63 31.82
N GLU A 40 89.17 -45.84 33.12
CA GLU A 40 90.18 -45.53 34.13
C GLU A 40 91.27 -46.60 34.10
N THR A 41 90.90 -47.89 34.12
CA THR A 41 91.82 -49.01 33.90
C THR A 41 92.56 -48.91 32.56
N LEU A 42 91.89 -48.48 31.47
CA LEU A 42 92.54 -48.16 30.20
C LEU A 42 93.60 -47.06 30.33
N ARG A 43 93.28 -45.98 31.05
CA ARG A 43 94.20 -44.85 31.28
C ARG A 43 95.40 -45.26 32.11
N ASP A 44 95.18 -46.00 33.19
CA ASP A 44 96.20 -46.39 34.15
C ASP A 44 97.13 -47.46 33.59
N THR A 45 96.59 -48.41 32.83
CA THR A 45 97.40 -49.42 32.10
C THR A 45 98.24 -48.77 31.01
N LYS A 46 97.70 -47.77 30.29
CA LYS A 46 98.46 -46.97 29.33
C LYS A 46 99.61 -46.23 30.01
N ALA A 47 99.34 -45.51 31.10
CA ALA A 47 100.36 -44.78 31.85
C ALA A 47 101.44 -45.73 32.41
N SER A 48 101.05 -46.92 32.89
CA SER A 48 101.97 -47.94 33.38
C SER A 48 102.87 -48.49 32.27
N ILE A 49 102.34 -48.75 31.07
CA ILE A 49 103.14 -49.14 29.89
C ILE A 49 104.11 -48.02 29.50
N GLU A 50 103.65 -46.76 29.46
CA GLU A 50 104.51 -45.60 29.15
C GLU A 50 105.66 -45.46 30.16
N ASN A 51 105.39 -45.65 31.45
CA ASN A 51 106.40 -45.64 32.51
C ASN A 51 107.41 -46.80 32.38
N ILE A 52 106.96 -48.02 32.09
CA ILE A 52 107.85 -49.18 31.86
C ILE A 52 108.72 -48.96 30.62
N VAL A 53 108.16 -48.42 29.54
CA VAL A 53 108.93 -48.08 28.34
C VAL A 53 109.98 -47.01 28.65
N ALA A 54 109.64 -45.99 29.44
CA ALA A 54 110.60 -45.00 29.92
C ALA A 54 111.72 -45.63 30.78
N GLU A 55 111.39 -46.59 31.66
CA GLU A 55 112.36 -47.34 32.45
C GLU A 55 113.29 -48.17 31.56
N ILE A 56 112.76 -48.90 30.57
CA ILE A 56 113.54 -49.68 29.59
C ILE A 56 114.52 -48.78 28.82
N LEU A 57 114.07 -47.60 28.36
CA LEU A 57 114.92 -46.62 27.67
C LEU A 57 116.03 -46.10 28.59
N SER A 58 115.72 -45.79 29.86
CA SER A 58 116.70 -45.34 30.84
C SER A 58 117.76 -46.41 31.17
N LEU A 59 117.34 -47.68 31.28
CA LEU A 59 118.22 -48.83 31.54
C LEU A 59 119.12 -49.14 30.36
N LYS A 60 118.65 -48.93 29.13
CA LYS A 60 119.46 -49.09 27.91
C LYS A 60 120.57 -48.04 27.81
N ASN A 61 120.33 -46.83 28.33
CA ASN A 61 121.30 -45.73 28.33
C ASN A 61 122.36 -45.84 29.44
N GLN A 62 122.11 -46.62 30.50
CA GLN A 62 123.06 -46.89 31.58
C GLN A 62 123.87 -48.17 31.27
N GLY A 63 125.19 -48.06 31.07
CA GLY A 63 126.08 -49.18 30.74
C GLY A 63 126.32 -50.21 31.86
N LYS A 64 125.27 -50.85 32.38
CA LYS A 64 125.31 -51.86 33.45
C LYS A 64 125.74 -53.25 32.95
N PRO A 65 126.26 -54.15 33.82
CA PRO A 65 126.74 -55.48 33.42
C PRO A 65 125.64 -56.35 32.77
N LYS A 66 126.01 -56.99 31.65
CA LYS A 66 125.11 -57.73 30.73
C LYS A 66 124.12 -58.72 31.40
N PRO A 67 124.48 -59.53 32.42
CA PRO A 67 123.56 -60.57 32.94
C PRO A 67 122.44 -60.03 33.85
N LEU A 68 122.66 -58.93 34.57
CA LEU A 68 121.63 -58.31 35.42
C LEU A 68 120.65 -57.47 34.59
N LEU A 69 121.16 -56.86 33.50
CA LEU A 69 120.36 -56.07 32.56
C LEU A 69 119.37 -56.96 31.80
N THR A 70 119.78 -58.15 31.35
CA THR A 70 118.90 -59.09 30.63
C THR A 70 117.78 -59.64 31.51
N LEU A 71 118.04 -59.91 32.80
CA LEU A 71 117.02 -60.37 33.74
C LEU A 71 115.98 -59.27 34.02
N ARG A 72 116.44 -58.04 34.30
CA ARG A 72 115.53 -56.91 34.55
C ARG A 72 114.71 -56.54 33.31
N LEU A 73 115.30 -56.62 32.12
CA LEU A 73 114.58 -56.40 30.87
C LEU A 73 113.50 -57.47 30.63
N ARG A 74 113.78 -58.74 30.97
CA ARG A 74 112.80 -59.82 30.87
C ARG A 74 111.63 -59.61 31.84
N GLU A 75 111.90 -59.13 33.04
CA GLU A 75 110.87 -58.77 34.03
C GLU A 75 109.99 -57.63 33.52
N LEU A 76 110.59 -56.53 33.05
CA LEU A 76 109.86 -55.38 32.49
C LEU A 76 109.04 -55.76 31.25
N LEU A 77 109.58 -56.60 30.36
CA LEU A 77 108.83 -57.11 29.21
C LEU A 77 107.63 -57.96 29.64
N THR A 78 107.80 -58.79 30.67
CA THR A 78 106.70 -59.60 31.21
C THR A 78 105.61 -58.73 31.83
N GLN A 79 105.98 -57.67 32.54
CA GLN A 79 105.05 -56.66 33.06
C GLN A 79 104.31 -55.93 31.93
N THR A 80 105.02 -55.51 30.87
CA THR A 80 104.40 -54.90 29.69
C THR A 80 103.41 -55.84 29.00
N PHE A 81 103.74 -57.13 28.83
CA PHE A 81 102.81 -58.10 28.26
C PHE A 81 101.57 -58.29 29.12
N LEU A 82 101.71 -58.30 30.45
CA LEU A 82 100.57 -58.34 31.37
C LEU A 82 99.69 -57.10 31.20
N HIS A 83 100.28 -55.90 31.11
CA HIS A 83 99.55 -54.67 30.86
C HIS A 83 98.86 -54.64 29.47
N PHE A 84 99.42 -55.27 28.45
CA PHE A 84 98.75 -55.41 27.15
C PHE A 84 97.53 -56.34 27.22
N VAL A 85 97.57 -57.38 28.04
CA VAL A 85 96.41 -58.25 28.28
C VAL A 85 95.33 -57.47 29.03
N THR A 86 95.68 -56.71 30.08
CA THR A 86 94.72 -55.86 30.80
C THR A 86 94.15 -54.77 29.89
N LEU A 87 94.95 -54.17 29.01
CA LEU A 87 94.51 -53.19 28.02
C LEU A 87 93.48 -53.77 27.04
N ARG A 88 93.74 -54.98 26.51
CA ARG A 88 92.80 -55.69 25.63
C ARG A 88 91.51 -56.03 26.35
N GLN A 89 91.60 -56.42 27.62
CA GLN A 89 90.43 -56.72 28.46
C GLN A 89 89.60 -55.46 28.72
N ALA A 90 90.23 -54.33 29.08
CA ALA A 90 89.56 -53.05 29.28
C ALA A 90 88.87 -52.57 27.99
N ASN A 91 89.55 -52.65 26.83
CA ASN A 91 88.97 -52.28 25.55
C ASN A 91 87.76 -53.16 25.17
N ARG A 92 87.85 -54.47 25.42
CA ARG A 92 86.70 -55.37 25.23
C ARG A 92 85.55 -55.00 26.15
N SER A 93 85.82 -54.64 27.41
CA SER A 93 84.80 -54.21 28.36
C SER A 93 84.08 -52.94 27.89
N ILE A 94 84.83 -51.93 27.41
CA ILE A 94 84.27 -50.69 26.86
C ILE A 94 83.35 -50.98 25.67
N LEU A 95 83.79 -51.82 24.72
CA LEU A 95 82.99 -52.16 23.55
C LEU A 95 81.70 -52.90 23.93
N MET A 96 81.75 -53.78 24.93
CA MET A 96 80.55 -54.46 25.44
C MET A 96 79.60 -53.51 26.16
N GLU A 97 80.13 -52.52 26.89
CA GLU A 97 79.33 -51.47 27.54
C GLU A 97 78.67 -50.54 26.52
N GLU A 98 79.40 -50.16 25.46
CA GLU A 98 78.86 -49.37 24.34
C GLU A 98 77.72 -50.12 23.64
N GLU A 99 77.91 -51.40 23.33
CA GLU A 99 76.87 -52.22 22.70
C GLU A 99 75.67 -52.42 23.64
N ARG A 100 75.91 -52.57 24.94
CA ARG A 100 74.83 -52.61 25.94
C ARG A 100 74.02 -51.31 25.95
N ALA A 101 74.69 -50.16 25.97
CA ALA A 101 74.02 -48.85 25.95
C ALA A 101 73.25 -48.62 24.64
N ARG A 102 73.83 -49.01 23.49
CA ARG A 102 73.16 -48.95 22.19
C ARG A 102 71.90 -49.80 22.16
N THR A 103 71.98 -51.07 22.58
CA THR A 103 70.82 -51.96 22.59
C THR A 103 69.75 -51.54 23.60
N GLU A 104 70.14 -50.96 24.74
CA GLU A 104 69.19 -50.40 25.71
C GLU A 104 68.46 -49.17 25.16
N THR A 105 69.19 -48.24 24.55
CA THR A 105 68.60 -47.05 23.92
C THR A 105 67.72 -47.40 22.72
N GLU A 106 68.10 -48.36 21.88
CA GLU A 106 67.25 -48.88 20.79
C GLU A 106 65.98 -49.54 21.33
N ARG A 107 66.09 -50.33 22.41
CA ARG A 107 64.94 -50.94 23.08
C ARG A 107 63.99 -49.89 23.65
N ALA A 108 64.51 -48.80 24.21
CA ALA A 108 63.70 -47.70 24.74
C ALA A 108 63.09 -46.83 23.63
N LYS A 109 63.76 -46.73 22.47
CA LYS A 109 63.29 -45.96 21.31
C LYS A 109 62.07 -46.61 20.64
N ALA A 110 62.04 -47.93 20.50
CA ALA A 110 60.93 -48.64 19.84
C ALA A 110 59.53 -48.34 20.42
N PRO A 111 59.27 -48.43 21.74
CA PRO A 111 57.97 -48.08 22.30
C PRO A 111 57.66 -46.58 22.20
N LEU A 112 58.68 -45.71 22.25
CA LEU A 112 58.50 -44.27 22.03
C LEU A 112 58.03 -43.97 20.61
N GLU A 113 58.62 -44.61 19.60
CA GLU A 113 58.20 -44.46 18.19
C GLU A 113 56.76 -44.96 17.99
N LEU A 114 56.40 -46.10 18.60
CA LEU A 114 55.04 -46.63 18.56
C LEU A 114 54.03 -45.65 19.19
N ALA A 115 54.33 -45.14 20.39
CA ALA A 115 53.47 -44.19 21.09
C ALA A 115 53.35 -42.87 20.31
N THR A 116 54.44 -42.40 19.69
CA THR A 116 54.43 -41.20 18.85
C THR A 116 53.54 -41.39 17.62
N HIS A 117 53.61 -42.56 16.97
CA HIS A 117 52.75 -42.89 15.85
C HIS A 117 51.27 -42.97 16.27
N GLN A 118 50.96 -43.58 17.41
CA GLN A 118 49.60 -43.58 17.97
C GLN A 118 49.09 -42.16 18.25
N LEU A 119 49.93 -41.29 18.82
CA LEU A 119 49.58 -39.90 19.06
C LEU A 119 49.30 -39.15 17.76
N GLN A 120 50.07 -39.38 16.70
CA GLN A 120 49.84 -38.79 15.39
C GLN A 120 48.48 -39.22 14.81
N ASN A 121 48.13 -40.50 14.92
CA ASN A 121 46.83 -41.03 14.48
C ASN A 121 45.68 -40.36 15.24
N LEU A 122 45.75 -40.29 16.57
CA LEU A 122 44.73 -39.64 17.39
C LEU A 122 44.62 -38.14 17.12
N THR A 123 45.75 -37.47 16.85
CA THR A 123 45.76 -36.04 16.48
C THR A 123 45.05 -35.81 15.15
N TYR A 124 45.27 -36.70 14.18
CA TYR A 124 44.58 -36.67 12.90
C TYR A 124 43.07 -36.88 13.08
N GLU A 125 42.68 -37.88 13.86
CA GLU A 125 41.27 -38.19 14.14
C GLU A 125 40.56 -37.03 14.85
N LYS A 126 41.20 -36.45 15.88
CA LYS A 126 40.71 -35.23 16.53
C LYS A 126 40.50 -34.09 15.54
N SER A 127 41.47 -33.86 14.64
CA SER A 127 41.35 -32.82 13.61
C SER A 127 40.19 -33.08 12.66
N GLN A 128 39.95 -34.33 12.28
CA GLN A 128 38.79 -34.74 11.47
C GLN A 128 37.48 -34.45 12.20
N PHE A 129 37.34 -34.86 13.47
CA PHE A 129 36.13 -34.58 14.24
C PHE A 129 35.90 -33.09 14.46
N VAL A 130 36.94 -32.31 14.76
CA VAL A 130 36.82 -30.85 14.87
C VAL A 130 36.34 -30.23 13.56
N LYS A 131 36.83 -30.71 12.41
CA LYS A 131 36.34 -30.27 11.09
C LYS A 131 34.88 -30.65 10.87
N ALA A 132 34.48 -31.87 11.24
CA ALA A 132 33.10 -32.34 11.13
C ALA A 132 32.15 -31.53 12.01
N ILE A 133 32.50 -31.31 13.28
CA ILE A 133 31.74 -30.48 14.22
C ILE A 133 31.61 -29.06 13.69
N LYS A 134 32.69 -28.48 13.16
CA LYS A 134 32.65 -27.15 12.56
C LYS A 134 31.73 -27.12 11.34
N ALA A 135 31.78 -28.12 10.47
CA ALA A 135 30.87 -28.22 9.32
C ALA A 135 29.40 -28.32 9.74
N CYS A 136 29.10 -29.05 10.82
CA CYS A 136 27.76 -29.12 11.40
C CYS A 136 27.32 -27.77 12.01
N ASN A 137 28.19 -27.10 12.76
CA ASN A 137 27.87 -25.82 13.39
C ASN A 137 27.75 -24.66 12.38
N ASP A 138 28.55 -24.69 11.31
CA ASP A 138 28.50 -23.69 10.22
C ASP A 138 27.27 -23.91 9.32
N SER A 139 26.60 -25.06 9.44
CA SER A 139 25.34 -25.31 8.74
C SER A 139 24.23 -24.44 9.36
N LYS A 140 23.93 -23.33 8.69
CA LYS A 140 22.82 -22.47 9.07
C LYS A 140 21.51 -23.12 8.64
N SER A 141 20.54 -23.15 9.54
CA SER A 141 19.14 -23.39 9.17
C SER A 141 18.73 -22.41 8.07
N LYS A 142 17.87 -22.86 7.15
CA LYS A 142 17.35 -22.03 6.03
C LYS A 142 16.71 -20.72 6.50
N TYR A 143 16.30 -20.65 7.76
CA TYR A 143 15.68 -19.50 8.39
C TYR A 143 16.29 -19.27 9.79
N PRO A 144 17.37 -18.49 9.90
CA PRO A 144 18.06 -18.25 11.17
C PRO A 144 17.31 -17.26 12.08
N ASP A 145 16.68 -16.23 11.50
CA ASP A 145 15.96 -15.18 12.23
C ASP A 145 14.50 -15.13 11.75
N ILE A 146 13.71 -16.12 12.14
CA ILE A 146 12.26 -16.05 11.93
C ILE A 146 11.71 -15.14 13.02
N GLU A 147 11.11 -14.02 12.61
CA GLU A 147 10.31 -13.19 13.51
C GLU A 147 9.04 -13.96 13.89
N VAL A 148 9.01 -14.49 15.11
CA VAL A 148 7.87 -15.24 15.65
C VAL A 148 7.12 -14.35 16.65
N VAL A 149 5.79 -14.41 16.65
CA VAL A 149 4.86 -13.80 17.64
C VAL A 149 5.46 -13.84 19.02
N SER A 150 5.52 -12.72 19.76
CA SER A 150 6.22 -12.65 21.05
C SER A 150 5.64 -13.61 22.09
N GLU A 151 6.40 -13.91 23.14
CA GLU A 151 5.95 -14.83 24.19
C GLU A 151 4.72 -14.28 24.90
N GLU A 152 4.68 -12.97 25.13
CA GLU A 152 3.55 -12.30 25.79
C GLU A 152 2.27 -12.43 24.96
N GLU A 153 2.38 -12.26 23.65
CA GLU A 153 1.26 -12.40 22.73
C GLU A 153 0.77 -13.85 22.64
N PHE A 154 1.70 -14.82 22.61
CA PHE A 154 1.36 -16.24 22.66
C PHE A 154 0.61 -16.61 23.95
N PHE A 155 1.13 -16.21 25.12
CA PHE A 155 0.48 -16.53 26.40
C PHE A 155 -0.83 -15.78 26.62
N ARG A 156 -1.07 -14.67 25.92
CA ARG A 156 -2.36 -13.97 25.92
C ARG A 156 -3.35 -14.65 24.98
N ASP A 157 -3.01 -14.80 23.71
CA ASP A 157 -3.98 -15.07 22.64
C ASP A 157 -4.08 -16.55 22.23
N ALA A 158 -3.12 -17.41 22.62
CA ALA A 158 -3.18 -18.82 22.24
C ALA A 158 -4.32 -19.58 22.95
N PRO A 159 -4.92 -20.60 22.30
CA PRO A 159 -5.88 -21.48 22.95
C PRO A 159 -5.26 -22.24 24.14
N GLN A 160 -6.05 -22.51 25.19
CA GLN A 160 -5.55 -23.22 26.39
C GLN A 160 -4.98 -24.60 26.07
N ASP A 161 -5.61 -25.35 25.15
CA ASP A 161 -5.10 -26.65 24.67
C ASP A 161 -3.66 -26.60 24.14
N MET A 162 -3.22 -25.46 23.60
CA MET A 162 -1.84 -25.24 23.14
C MET A 162 -0.90 -24.75 24.24
N LYS A 163 -1.42 -24.07 25.27
CA LYS A 163 -0.68 -23.56 26.44
C LYS A 163 -0.41 -24.64 27.48
N ASP A 164 -1.38 -25.52 27.74
CA ASP A 164 -1.31 -26.53 28.80
C ASP A 164 -0.17 -27.55 28.56
N SER A 165 0.17 -27.80 27.30
CA SER A 165 1.30 -28.66 26.91
C SER A 165 2.68 -28.02 27.14
N VAL A 166 2.78 -26.70 27.28
CA VAL A 166 4.05 -25.97 27.48
C VAL A 166 4.50 -26.03 28.95
N LEU A 167 3.54 -26.11 29.87
CA LEU A 167 3.80 -26.09 31.32
C LEU A 167 4.37 -27.40 31.87
N SER A 168 4.37 -28.48 31.07
CA SER A 168 4.86 -29.81 31.48
C SER A 168 6.34 -30.03 31.14
N ASN A 169 6.87 -29.37 30.11
CA ASN A 169 8.24 -29.57 29.60
C ASN A 169 8.88 -28.21 29.21
N HIS A 170 9.54 -27.56 30.17
CA HIS A 170 10.08 -26.19 30.08
C HIS A 170 11.36 -26.02 29.22
N SER A 171 11.51 -26.76 28.12
CA SER A 171 12.60 -26.48 27.18
C SER A 171 12.25 -25.24 26.33
N GLU A 172 13.13 -24.24 26.29
CA GLU A 172 13.00 -23.04 25.45
C GLU A 172 12.64 -23.38 23.99
N HIS A 173 13.22 -24.46 23.47
CA HIS A 173 12.92 -24.96 22.13
C HIS A 173 11.44 -25.37 21.95
N ASN A 174 10.84 -26.00 22.96
CA ASN A 174 9.43 -26.42 22.91
C ASN A 174 8.50 -25.20 22.89
N VAL A 175 8.84 -24.15 23.67
CA VAL A 175 8.11 -22.86 23.64
C VAL A 175 8.12 -22.28 22.23
N VAL A 176 9.29 -22.22 21.57
CA VAL A 176 9.41 -21.72 20.19
C VAL A 176 8.60 -22.56 19.20
N LEU A 177 8.64 -23.90 19.30
CA LEU A 177 7.84 -24.78 18.44
C LEU A 177 6.33 -24.54 18.61
N LYS A 178 5.86 -24.31 19.83
CA LYS A 178 4.44 -24.04 20.10
C LYS A 178 4.03 -22.67 19.57
N ARG A 179 4.90 -21.65 19.71
CA ARG A 179 4.71 -20.33 19.08
C ARG A 179 4.59 -20.44 17.56
N LEU A 180 5.47 -21.21 16.91
CA LEU A 180 5.39 -21.45 15.46
C LEU A 180 4.09 -22.16 15.05
N ASN A 181 3.64 -23.15 15.82
CA ASN A 181 2.37 -23.84 15.56
C ASN A 181 1.17 -22.92 15.74
N PHE A 182 1.20 -22.03 16.74
CA PHE A 182 0.18 -21.03 16.95
C PHE A 182 0.11 -20.03 15.79
N GLU A 183 1.25 -19.55 15.31
CA GLU A 183 1.29 -18.68 14.13
C GLU A 183 0.76 -19.39 12.87
N LEU A 184 1.13 -20.66 12.67
CA LEU A 184 0.60 -21.47 11.58
C LEU A 184 -0.92 -21.60 11.68
N PHE A 185 -1.46 -21.82 12.89
CA PHE A 185 -2.89 -21.86 13.14
C PHE A 185 -3.56 -20.53 12.78
N GLN A 186 -3.01 -19.40 13.24
CA GLN A 186 -3.51 -18.07 12.90
C GLN A 186 -3.51 -17.82 11.39
N ARG A 187 -2.41 -18.14 10.69
CA ARG A 187 -2.30 -17.99 9.24
C ARG A 187 -3.36 -18.83 8.52
N LYS A 188 -3.64 -20.05 8.97
CA LYS A 188 -4.70 -20.89 8.40
C LYS A 188 -6.09 -20.28 8.59
N GLU A 189 -6.39 -19.76 9.77
CA GLU A 189 -7.68 -19.11 10.03
C GLU A 189 -7.84 -17.83 9.21
N LEU A 190 -6.78 -17.04 9.06
CA LEU A 190 -6.76 -15.86 8.20
C LEU A 190 -6.99 -16.22 6.73
N CYS A 191 -6.38 -17.28 6.20
CA CYS A 191 -6.67 -17.75 4.85
C CYS A 191 -8.13 -18.14 4.67
N LYS A 192 -8.73 -18.88 5.63
CA LYS A 192 -10.16 -19.22 5.58
C LYS A 192 -11.05 -17.98 5.60
N LEU A 193 -10.68 -16.96 6.38
CA LEU A 193 -11.42 -15.70 6.43
C LEU A 193 -11.30 -14.94 5.11
N HIS A 194 -10.09 -14.90 4.53
CA HIS A 194 -9.83 -14.30 3.23
C HIS A 194 -10.71 -14.94 2.15
N ASP A 195 -10.75 -16.27 2.05
CA ASP A 195 -11.55 -16.99 1.07
C ASP A 195 -13.05 -16.68 1.23
N LYS A 196 -13.55 -16.61 2.47
CA LYS A 196 -14.94 -16.21 2.77
C LYS A 196 -15.24 -14.78 2.31
N LEU A 197 -14.31 -13.85 2.53
CA LEU A 197 -14.46 -12.46 2.11
C LEU A 197 -14.41 -12.33 0.58
N GLU A 198 -13.53 -13.08 -0.09
CA GLU A 198 -13.45 -13.11 -1.54
C GLU A 198 -14.74 -13.65 -2.17
N GLN A 199 -15.32 -14.70 -1.59
CA GLN A 199 -16.64 -15.20 -2.01
C GLN A 199 -17.73 -14.13 -1.84
N LYS A 200 -17.75 -13.40 -0.71
CA LYS A 200 -18.69 -12.29 -0.49
C LYS A 200 -18.51 -11.20 -1.56
N ILE A 201 -17.28 -10.82 -1.88
CA ILE A 201 -17.00 -9.83 -2.92
C ILE A 201 -17.59 -10.30 -4.27
N LYS A 202 -17.34 -11.56 -4.67
CA LYS A 202 -17.90 -12.12 -5.91
C LYS A 202 -19.43 -12.06 -5.93
N THR A 203 -20.09 -12.50 -4.86
CA THR A 203 -21.57 -12.48 -4.78
C THR A 203 -22.15 -11.05 -4.84
N LEU A 204 -21.48 -10.08 -4.22
CA LEU A 204 -21.89 -8.68 -4.26
C LEU A 204 -21.69 -8.08 -5.65
N LEU A 205 -20.59 -8.39 -6.33
CA LEU A 205 -20.34 -7.95 -7.70
C LEU A 205 -21.40 -8.51 -8.66
N GLU A 206 -21.78 -9.77 -8.53
CA GLU A 206 -22.87 -10.37 -9.31
C GLU A 206 -24.21 -9.68 -9.05
N THR A 207 -24.51 -9.36 -7.78
CA THR A 207 -25.71 -8.62 -7.39
C THR A 207 -25.72 -7.20 -7.96
N ILE A 208 -24.57 -6.52 -7.96
CA ILE A 208 -24.43 -5.19 -8.57
C ILE A 208 -24.62 -5.29 -10.08
N ALA A 209 -24.03 -6.29 -10.74
CA ALA A 209 -24.17 -6.50 -12.17
C ALA A 209 -25.62 -6.78 -12.58
N SER A 210 -26.35 -7.61 -11.82
CA SER A 210 -27.76 -7.89 -12.08
C SER A 210 -28.64 -6.65 -11.89
N ARG A 211 -28.41 -5.89 -10.82
CA ARG A 211 -29.10 -4.60 -10.57
C ARG A 211 -28.78 -3.57 -11.65
N LYS A 212 -27.54 -3.46 -12.10
CA LYS A 212 -27.15 -2.58 -13.21
C LYS A 212 -27.86 -2.98 -14.50
N LYS A 213 -27.92 -4.28 -14.83
CA LYS A 213 -28.67 -4.78 -16.00
C LYS A 213 -30.17 -4.45 -15.92
N PHE A 214 -30.77 -4.57 -14.74
CA PHE A 214 -32.16 -4.18 -14.52
C PHE A 214 -32.35 -2.66 -14.68
N LEU A 215 -31.48 -1.84 -14.10
CA LEU A 215 -31.55 -0.38 -14.24
C LEU A 215 -31.30 0.07 -15.69
N SER A 216 -30.45 -0.61 -16.45
CA SER A 216 -30.22 -0.29 -17.87
C SER A 216 -31.38 -0.69 -18.78
N SER A 217 -32.18 -1.70 -18.40
CA SER A 217 -33.38 -2.11 -19.16
C SER A 217 -34.61 -1.27 -18.79
N LEU A 218 -34.62 -0.62 -17.63
CA LEU A 218 -35.73 0.17 -17.14
C LEU A 218 -36.12 1.34 -18.07
N PRO A 219 -35.20 2.12 -18.68
CA PRO A 219 -35.56 3.19 -19.61
C PRO A 219 -36.31 2.70 -20.86
N SER A 220 -35.96 1.53 -21.41
CA SER A 220 -36.66 1.00 -22.58
C SER A 220 -38.05 0.47 -22.22
N LEU A 221 -38.21 -0.15 -21.05
CA LEU A 221 -39.50 -0.57 -20.50
C LEU A 221 -40.41 0.63 -20.19
N LEU A 222 -39.86 1.71 -19.62
CA LEU A 222 -40.64 2.92 -19.38
C LEU A 222 -41.03 3.63 -20.68
N LYS A 223 -40.15 3.65 -21.69
CA LYS A 223 -40.49 4.18 -23.02
C LYS A 223 -41.61 3.37 -23.69
N SER A 224 -41.58 2.03 -23.60
CA SER A 224 -42.63 1.19 -24.16
C SER A 224 -43.95 1.36 -23.41
N LEU A 225 -43.92 1.43 -22.07
CA LEU A 225 -45.09 1.72 -21.25
C LEU A 225 -45.69 3.10 -21.57
N LYS A 226 -44.86 4.14 -21.68
CA LYS A 226 -45.29 5.48 -22.10
C LYS A 226 -45.99 5.43 -23.45
N LYS A 227 -45.42 4.72 -24.44
CA LYS A 227 -46.02 4.54 -25.78
C LYS A 227 -47.36 3.79 -25.70
N ALA A 228 -47.45 2.73 -24.91
CA ALA A 228 -48.67 1.95 -24.73
C ALA A 228 -49.79 2.74 -24.04
N SER A 229 -49.44 3.63 -23.12
CA SER A 229 -50.40 4.49 -22.40
C SER A 229 -50.93 5.67 -23.21
N LEU A 230 -50.23 6.06 -24.29
CA LEU A 230 -50.57 7.22 -25.12
C LEU A 230 -51.99 7.19 -25.74
N PRO A 231 -52.47 6.10 -26.37
CA PRO A 231 -53.83 6.07 -26.93
C PRO A 231 -54.91 6.26 -25.86
N VAL A 232 -54.73 5.68 -24.67
CA VAL A 232 -55.67 5.84 -23.54
C VAL A 232 -55.67 7.27 -23.02
N GLN A 233 -54.49 7.89 -22.89
CA GLN A 233 -54.38 9.32 -22.52
C GLN A 233 -55.10 10.23 -23.52
N ASN A 234 -55.00 9.94 -24.82
CA ASN A 234 -55.67 10.71 -25.86
C ASN A 234 -57.21 10.55 -25.80
N GLN A 235 -57.71 9.33 -25.52
CA GLN A 235 -59.15 9.09 -25.38
C GLN A 235 -59.75 9.72 -24.12
N LEU A 236 -59.01 9.73 -23.02
CA LEU A 236 -59.44 10.32 -21.75
C LEU A 236 -59.19 11.84 -21.69
N GLY A 237 -58.63 12.46 -22.74
CA GLY A 237 -58.32 13.90 -22.78
C GLY A 237 -57.22 14.34 -21.80
N VAL A 238 -56.51 13.39 -21.18
CA VAL A 238 -55.52 13.67 -20.14
C VAL A 238 -54.17 14.00 -20.78
N GLN A 239 -54.01 15.26 -21.20
CA GLN A 239 -52.83 15.77 -21.91
C GLN A 239 -51.66 16.12 -20.98
N HIS A 240 -51.22 15.19 -20.12
CA HIS A 240 -50.11 15.41 -19.17
C HIS A 240 -48.80 15.85 -19.84
N THR A 241 -48.54 15.43 -21.09
CA THR A 241 -47.32 15.82 -21.81
C THR A 241 -47.31 17.29 -22.23
N LYS A 242 -48.47 17.89 -22.50
CA LYS A 242 -48.59 19.32 -22.82
C LYS A 242 -48.44 20.16 -21.54
N LYS A 243 -49.13 19.77 -20.47
CA LYS A 243 -48.98 20.40 -19.14
C LYS A 243 -47.53 20.36 -18.65
N LEU A 244 -46.84 19.22 -18.79
CA LEU A 244 -45.44 19.10 -18.36
C LEU A 244 -44.49 20.02 -19.15
N LYS A 245 -44.71 20.18 -20.46
CA LYS A 245 -43.93 21.13 -21.28
C LYS A 245 -44.19 22.57 -20.87
N GLN A 246 -45.45 22.92 -20.62
CA GLN A 246 -45.85 24.24 -20.13
C GLN A 246 -45.25 24.52 -18.75
N HIS A 247 -45.25 23.55 -17.84
CA HIS A 247 -44.59 23.65 -16.54
C HIS A 247 -43.08 23.85 -16.66
N HIS A 248 -42.40 23.10 -17.54
CA HIS A 248 -40.96 23.26 -17.74
C HIS A 248 -40.61 24.64 -18.33
N SER A 249 -41.44 25.17 -19.22
CA SER A 249 -41.27 26.57 -19.68
C SER A 249 -41.60 27.59 -18.60
N ALA A 250 -42.57 27.30 -17.72
CA ALA A 250 -42.96 28.18 -16.63
C ALA A 250 -41.87 28.27 -15.55
N GLU A 251 -41.13 27.18 -15.29
CA GLU A 251 -40.00 27.16 -14.36
C GLU A 251 -38.87 28.11 -14.76
N LEU A 252 -38.78 28.46 -16.05
CA LEU A 252 -37.79 29.38 -16.61
C LEU A 252 -38.27 30.84 -16.68
N LEU A 253 -39.50 31.13 -16.23
CA LEU A 253 -40.01 32.49 -16.18
C LEU A 253 -39.41 33.27 -15.00
N PRO A 254 -39.14 34.58 -15.15
CA PRO A 254 -38.83 35.47 -14.03
C PRO A 254 -39.95 35.44 -12.99
N PRO A 255 -39.65 35.60 -11.69
CA PRO A 255 -40.66 35.54 -10.63
C PRO A 255 -41.90 36.41 -10.89
N PRO A 256 -41.78 37.67 -11.37
CA PRO A 256 -42.96 38.49 -11.67
C PRO A 256 -43.83 37.93 -12.80
N LEU A 257 -43.23 37.42 -13.88
CA LEU A 257 -43.96 36.80 -14.99
C LEU A 257 -44.56 35.44 -14.61
N TYR A 258 -43.87 34.68 -13.76
CA TYR A 258 -44.38 33.41 -13.24
C TYR A 258 -45.65 33.62 -12.42
N VAL A 259 -45.67 34.64 -11.55
CA VAL A 259 -46.87 34.97 -10.76
C VAL A 259 -48.04 35.29 -11.67
N ILE A 260 -47.86 36.16 -12.67
CA ILE A 260 -48.91 36.49 -13.65
C ILE A 260 -49.38 35.24 -14.39
N TYR A 261 -48.46 34.42 -14.90
CA TYR A 261 -48.80 33.18 -15.57
C TYR A 261 -49.62 32.24 -14.66
N SER A 262 -49.21 32.08 -13.41
CA SER A 262 -49.88 31.21 -12.44
C SER A 262 -51.28 31.70 -12.09
N GLN A 263 -51.47 33.01 -11.96
CA GLN A 263 -52.77 33.62 -11.66
C GLN A 263 -53.73 33.50 -12.84
N LEU A 264 -53.27 33.81 -14.06
CA LEU A 264 -54.07 33.68 -15.28
C LEU A 264 -54.42 32.21 -15.57
N LEU A 265 -53.48 31.29 -15.34
CA LEU A 265 -53.74 29.85 -15.47
C LEU A 265 -54.75 29.37 -14.43
N ALA A 266 -54.64 29.83 -13.18
CA ALA A 266 -55.61 29.51 -12.13
C ALA A 266 -57.01 30.06 -12.44
N GLN A 267 -57.10 31.28 -12.97
CA GLN A 267 -58.37 31.88 -13.40
C GLN A 267 -59.02 31.08 -14.53
N LYS A 268 -58.25 30.69 -15.55
CA LYS A 268 -58.71 29.81 -16.63
C LYS A 268 -59.24 28.48 -16.10
N GLU A 269 -58.50 27.81 -15.20
CA GLU A 269 -58.90 26.50 -14.68
C GLU A 269 -60.06 26.58 -13.68
N ALA A 270 -60.17 27.66 -12.89
CA ALA A 270 -61.20 27.81 -11.86
C ALA A 270 -62.55 28.32 -12.39
N PHE A 271 -62.52 29.28 -13.32
CA PHE A 271 -63.73 29.94 -13.82
C PHE A 271 -64.15 29.49 -15.22
N GLY A 272 -63.29 28.74 -15.93
CA GLY A 272 -63.60 28.24 -17.28
C GLY A 272 -63.79 29.35 -18.32
N GLU A 273 -63.29 30.56 -18.05
CA GLU A 273 -63.34 31.70 -18.96
C GLU A 273 -62.66 31.36 -20.29
N SER A 274 -63.12 31.99 -21.37
CA SER A 274 -62.63 31.82 -22.75
C SER A 274 -61.28 32.52 -22.93
N ILE A 275 -60.31 32.12 -22.11
CA ILE A 275 -58.98 32.69 -22.01
C ILE A 275 -57.95 31.58 -22.21
N ASP A 276 -56.98 31.81 -23.09
CA ASP A 276 -55.83 30.93 -23.24
C ASP A 276 -54.51 31.63 -22.89
N VAL A 277 -53.61 30.91 -22.23
CA VAL A 277 -52.36 31.44 -21.70
C VAL A 277 -51.21 30.63 -22.28
N GLU A 278 -50.37 31.29 -23.09
CA GLU A 278 -49.24 30.66 -23.77
C GLU A 278 -47.92 31.34 -23.40
N ILE A 279 -46.91 30.55 -23.07
CA ILE A 279 -45.54 31.02 -22.90
C ILE A 279 -44.84 30.93 -24.26
N ILE A 280 -44.50 32.07 -24.85
CA ILE A 280 -43.83 32.16 -26.16
C ILE A 280 -42.43 32.73 -25.98
N GLY A 281 -41.45 32.03 -26.53
CA GLY A 281 -40.06 32.48 -26.52
C GLY A 281 -39.05 31.36 -26.74
N SER A 282 -37.76 31.72 -26.66
CA SER A 282 -36.65 30.79 -26.80
C SER A 282 -36.29 30.17 -25.45
N VAL A 283 -36.68 28.90 -25.24
CA VAL A 283 -36.40 28.15 -24.01
C VAL A 283 -34.88 28.01 -23.76
N LYS A 284 -34.07 27.94 -24.83
CA LYS A 284 -32.61 27.81 -24.73
C LYS A 284 -31.97 29.09 -24.19
N ASP A 285 -32.43 30.25 -24.67
CA ASP A 285 -31.90 31.55 -24.22
C ASP A 285 -32.36 31.85 -22.78
N ALA A 286 -33.57 31.39 -22.41
CA ALA A 286 -34.09 31.48 -21.05
C ALA A 286 -33.31 30.62 -20.06
N GLN A 287 -32.94 29.39 -20.44
CA GLN A 287 -32.05 28.53 -19.64
C GLN A 287 -30.68 29.17 -19.46
N ALA A 288 -30.09 29.69 -20.55
CA ALA A 288 -28.82 30.41 -20.47
C ALA A 288 -28.94 31.59 -19.50
N PHE A 289 -30.03 32.38 -19.57
CA PHE A 289 -30.27 33.48 -18.65
C PHE A 289 -30.40 33.02 -17.19
N ALA A 290 -31.20 31.98 -16.91
CA ALA A 290 -31.34 31.42 -15.57
C ALA A 290 -30.00 30.96 -14.98
N HIS A 291 -29.13 30.35 -15.80
CA HIS A 291 -27.76 30.03 -15.40
C HIS A 291 -26.92 31.28 -15.10
N HIS A 292 -26.95 32.31 -15.95
CA HIS A 292 -26.22 33.56 -15.71
C HIS A 292 -26.71 34.29 -14.44
N GLN A 293 -28.02 34.28 -14.17
CA GLN A 293 -28.61 34.87 -12.97
C GLN A 293 -28.20 34.11 -11.70
N ALA A 294 -28.23 32.77 -11.73
CA ALA A 294 -27.75 31.95 -10.61
C ALA A 294 -26.26 32.18 -10.30
N HIS A 295 -25.41 32.34 -11.33
CA HIS A 295 -24.00 32.69 -11.15
C HIS A 295 -23.80 34.12 -10.60
N LYS A 296 -24.67 35.07 -10.95
CA LYS A 296 -24.63 36.46 -10.46
C LYS A 296 -25.05 36.58 -8.99
N GLU A 297 -26.06 35.80 -8.55
CA GLU A 297 -26.49 35.77 -7.14
C GLU A 297 -25.58 34.95 -6.23
N THR A 298 -24.87 33.95 -6.76
CA THR A 298 -23.95 33.10 -5.98
C THR A 298 -22.58 33.76 -5.72
N GLY A 299 -22.31 34.96 -6.24
CA GLY A 299 -21.13 35.74 -5.86
C GLY A 299 -19.78 35.08 -6.16
N ILE A 300 -19.69 34.20 -7.16
CA ILE A 300 -18.42 33.59 -7.59
C ILE A 300 -17.99 34.25 -8.90
N SER A 301 -17.05 35.19 -8.76
CA SER A 301 -16.27 35.76 -9.86
C SER A 301 -15.61 34.64 -10.66
N ILE A 302 -15.88 34.61 -11.97
CA ILE A 302 -15.29 33.67 -12.91
C ILE A 302 -13.81 34.03 -13.12
N THR A 303 -12.91 33.18 -12.65
CA THR A 303 -11.63 32.96 -13.35
C THR A 303 -11.68 31.55 -13.92
N VAL A 304 -11.86 31.51 -15.25
CA VAL A 304 -11.57 30.43 -16.20
C VAL A 304 -11.15 29.09 -15.58
N GLU A 305 -12.02 28.07 -15.72
CA GLU A 305 -11.61 26.74 -16.19
C GLU A 305 -12.86 25.90 -16.53
N SER A 306 -13.05 25.68 -17.82
CA SER A 306 -14.02 24.75 -18.40
C SER A 306 -13.60 23.30 -18.13
N PRO A 307 -14.42 22.43 -17.50
CA PRO A 307 -14.12 21.01 -17.47
C PRO A 307 -14.58 20.38 -18.79
N LYS A 308 -13.60 19.90 -19.56
CA LYS A 308 -13.79 18.91 -20.63
C LYS A 308 -14.49 17.69 -20.03
N LEU A 309 -15.66 17.34 -20.57
CA LEU A 309 -16.22 16.00 -20.44
C LEU A 309 -15.85 15.21 -21.68
N GLU A 310 -15.02 14.20 -21.46
CA GLU A 310 -14.75 13.09 -22.37
C GLU A 310 -16.07 12.42 -22.77
N ASN A 311 -16.30 12.29 -24.07
CA ASN A 311 -17.05 11.18 -24.65
C ASN A 311 -16.33 10.81 -25.95
N ASP A 312 -15.56 9.72 -25.87
CA ASP A 312 -15.05 8.96 -27.00
C ASP A 312 -16.18 8.13 -27.61
N GLU A 313 -16.50 8.36 -28.88
CA GLU A 313 -16.87 7.30 -29.83
C GLU A 313 -16.33 7.65 -31.21
N PRO A 314 -15.63 6.74 -31.92
CA PRO A 314 -15.02 7.02 -33.20
C PRO A 314 -16.00 6.69 -34.34
N ASN A 315 -16.08 7.56 -35.35
CA ASN A 315 -16.46 7.12 -36.68
C ASN A 315 -15.73 7.94 -37.75
N GLU A 316 -15.07 7.22 -38.65
CA GLU A 316 -14.19 7.68 -39.73
C GLU A 316 -14.97 7.94 -41.02
N GLU A 317 -14.35 8.74 -41.90
CA GLU A 317 -14.68 9.05 -43.32
C GLU A 317 -15.94 9.91 -43.58
N ASP A 318 -15.96 10.99 -44.38
CA ASP A 318 -15.07 11.53 -45.41
C ASP A 318 -15.37 13.06 -45.58
N GLY A 319 -14.44 13.83 -46.15
CA GLY A 319 -14.80 14.97 -47.00
C GLY A 319 -14.59 16.42 -46.51
N GLN A 320 -13.37 16.94 -46.70
CA GLN A 320 -13.06 18.31 -47.16
C GLN A 320 -13.28 19.56 -46.26
N ARG A 321 -12.15 19.98 -45.66
CA ARG A 321 -11.57 21.34 -45.63
C ARG A 321 -12.53 22.55 -45.82
N GLN A 322 -12.78 23.29 -44.73
CA GLN A 322 -12.58 24.75 -44.73
C GLN A 322 -12.02 25.23 -43.38
N SER A 323 -10.78 25.71 -43.41
CA SER A 323 -10.18 26.53 -42.37
C SER A 323 -10.97 27.83 -42.22
N LYS A 324 -11.64 28.02 -41.09
CA LYS A 324 -12.11 29.34 -40.64
C LYS A 324 -11.80 29.49 -39.16
N ARG A 325 -10.75 30.28 -38.89
CA ARG A 325 -10.41 30.83 -37.58
C ARG A 325 -11.68 31.24 -36.84
N PRO A 326 -11.83 30.98 -35.52
CA PRO A 326 -12.90 31.60 -34.77
C PRO A 326 -12.69 33.11 -34.83
N ARG A 327 -13.63 33.81 -35.48
CA ARG A 327 -13.70 35.26 -35.40
C ARG A 327 -13.82 35.59 -33.91
N ARG A 328 -12.75 36.17 -33.35
CA ARG A 328 -12.84 36.98 -32.14
C ARG A 328 -14.04 37.89 -32.32
N PHE A 329 -15.08 37.67 -31.52
CA PHE A 329 -16.12 38.66 -31.32
C PHE A 329 -15.44 39.79 -30.54
N GLN A 330 -14.88 40.76 -31.25
CA GLN A 330 -14.74 42.11 -30.72
C GLN A 330 -16.17 42.68 -30.66
N GLY A 331 -16.92 42.27 -29.64
CA GLY A 331 -18.03 43.07 -29.16
C GLY A 331 -17.40 44.27 -28.48
N LYS A 332 -17.39 45.40 -29.18
CA LYS A 332 -17.14 46.70 -28.56
C LYS A 332 -18.06 46.80 -27.35
N GLU A 333 -17.49 46.99 -26.18
CA GLU A 333 -18.16 47.67 -25.08
C GLU A 333 -18.43 49.10 -25.57
N SER A 334 -19.54 49.28 -26.30
CA SER A 334 -20.25 50.54 -26.32
C SER A 334 -21.36 50.41 -25.29
N LEU A 335 -21.29 51.22 -24.24
CA LEU A 335 -22.41 51.49 -23.35
C LEU A 335 -23.48 52.23 -24.17
N ASP A 336 -24.16 51.51 -25.04
CA ASP A 336 -25.30 52.00 -25.80
C ASP A 336 -26.58 51.72 -25.00
N GLN A 337 -27.55 52.62 -25.11
CA GLN A 337 -28.86 52.60 -24.43
C GLN A 337 -29.63 51.27 -24.57
N GLU A 338 -29.20 50.38 -25.46
CA GLU A 338 -29.71 49.03 -25.74
C GLU A 338 -29.48 48.02 -24.61
N GLY A 339 -28.51 48.25 -23.73
CA GLY A 339 -28.30 47.38 -22.57
C GLY A 339 -29.42 47.46 -21.54
N ILE A 340 -29.97 48.66 -21.31
CA ILE A 340 -30.96 48.94 -20.25
C ILE A 340 -32.32 48.27 -20.55
N PHE A 341 -32.67 48.16 -21.83
CA PHE A 341 -33.93 47.59 -22.30
C PHE A 341 -33.83 46.10 -22.67
N GLN A 342 -32.99 45.35 -21.95
CA GLN A 342 -32.88 43.92 -22.20
C GLN A 342 -34.16 43.18 -21.76
N ILE A 343 -34.95 42.73 -22.73
CA ILE A 343 -36.19 41.97 -22.52
C ILE A 343 -35.85 40.51 -22.26
N HIS A 344 -36.61 39.87 -21.37
CA HIS A 344 -36.50 38.45 -21.09
C HIS A 344 -36.87 37.59 -22.32
N PRO A 345 -36.11 36.54 -22.64
CA PRO A 345 -36.33 35.71 -23.84
C PRO A 345 -37.67 34.93 -23.85
N LEU A 346 -38.35 34.82 -22.70
CA LEU A 346 -39.73 34.31 -22.60
C LEU A 346 -40.71 35.43 -22.30
N THR A 347 -41.84 35.38 -22.98
CA THR A 347 -42.98 36.30 -22.83
C THR A 347 -44.24 35.49 -22.57
N VAL A 348 -45.15 36.04 -21.77
CA VAL A 348 -46.45 35.41 -21.49
C VAL A 348 -47.48 36.09 -22.38
N ASN A 349 -48.21 35.33 -23.18
CA ASN A 349 -49.29 35.83 -24.01
C ASN A 349 -50.64 35.36 -23.48
N LEU A 350 -51.54 36.32 -23.29
CA LEU A 350 -52.93 36.08 -22.98
C LEU A 350 -53.74 36.23 -24.26
N HIS A 351 -54.57 35.24 -24.55
CA HIS A 351 -55.54 35.26 -25.64
C HIS A 351 -56.92 35.30 -25.04
N VAL A 352 -57.62 36.42 -25.23
CA VAL A 352 -59.01 36.59 -24.80
C VAL A 352 -59.92 36.35 -26.01
N TYR A 353 -60.88 35.45 -25.86
CA TYR A 353 -61.85 35.11 -26.88
C TYR A 353 -63.21 35.75 -26.56
N ASP A 354 -64.03 35.96 -27.59
CA ASP A 354 -65.40 36.45 -27.44
C ASP A 354 -66.35 35.29 -27.10
N ASP A 355 -67.23 35.49 -26.13
CA ASP A 355 -68.18 34.48 -25.65
C ASP A 355 -69.37 34.28 -26.61
N GLU A 356 -69.58 35.18 -27.58
CA GLU A 356 -70.81 35.19 -28.41
C GLU A 356 -70.72 34.47 -29.79
N ILE A 357 -69.55 34.02 -30.28
CA ILE A 357 -69.43 33.43 -31.63
C ILE A 357 -68.66 32.10 -31.63
N SER A 358 -69.34 31.01 -32.03
CA SER A 358 -68.88 29.62 -31.96
C SER A 358 -68.04 29.10 -33.15
N ASP A 359 -67.35 29.96 -33.91
CA ASP A 359 -66.52 29.52 -35.05
C ASP A 359 -65.02 29.72 -34.82
N LEU A 360 -64.29 28.60 -34.96
CA LEU A 360 -62.98 28.29 -34.38
C LEU A 360 -61.78 29.08 -34.93
N GLU A 361 -61.95 30.05 -35.83
CA GLU A 361 -60.82 30.82 -36.39
C GLU A 361 -61.07 32.34 -36.52
N SER A 362 -62.16 32.89 -35.94
CA SER A 362 -62.40 34.35 -35.96
C SER A 362 -63.08 34.92 -34.71
N ALA A 363 -62.78 34.40 -33.51
CA ALA A 363 -63.32 34.88 -32.23
C ALA A 363 -62.23 35.39 -31.23
N LYS A 364 -61.06 35.80 -31.71
CA LYS A 364 -59.98 36.31 -30.85
C LYS A 364 -60.13 37.82 -30.65
N LEU A 365 -60.63 38.23 -29.49
CA LEU A 365 -60.92 39.64 -29.18
C LEU A 365 -59.65 40.46 -29.06
N THR A 366 -58.65 39.96 -28.32
CA THR A 366 -57.40 40.69 -28.05
C THR A 366 -56.29 39.74 -27.62
N THR A 367 -55.04 40.07 -27.99
CA THR A 367 -53.85 39.40 -27.45
C THR A 367 -53.05 40.37 -26.59
N LEU A 368 -52.91 40.05 -25.30
CA LEU A 368 -52.03 40.81 -24.41
C LEU A 368 -50.70 40.09 -24.29
N LYS A 369 -49.61 40.77 -24.65
CA LYS A 369 -48.25 40.28 -24.54
C LYS A 369 -47.57 40.91 -23.34
N PHE A 370 -47.22 40.10 -22.34
CA PHE A 370 -46.46 40.49 -21.17
C PHE A 370 -44.97 40.24 -21.42
N GLU A 371 -44.19 41.32 -21.42
CA GLU A 371 -42.74 41.33 -21.60
C GLU A 371 -42.08 41.81 -20.32
N TYR A 372 -40.96 41.20 -19.93
CA TYR A 372 -40.23 41.60 -18.72
C TYR A 372 -38.90 42.24 -19.07
N LEU A 373 -38.70 43.49 -18.62
CA LEU A 373 -37.46 44.24 -18.74
C LEU A 373 -36.57 43.89 -17.56
N MET A 374 -35.51 43.14 -17.83
CA MET A 374 -34.72 42.46 -16.80
C MET A 374 -33.90 43.42 -15.93
N GLN A 375 -33.46 44.56 -16.48
CA GLN A 375 -32.63 45.53 -15.76
C GLN A 375 -33.46 46.56 -14.98
N LEU A 376 -34.65 46.87 -15.48
CA LEU A 376 -35.57 47.82 -14.83
C LEU A 376 -36.53 47.13 -13.84
N ASN A 377 -36.63 45.80 -13.89
CA ASN A 377 -37.58 44.99 -13.11
C ASN A 377 -39.04 45.43 -13.34
N ILE A 378 -39.38 45.69 -14.60
CA ILE A 378 -40.70 46.16 -15.02
C ILE A 378 -41.30 45.15 -15.99
N ILE A 379 -42.61 44.92 -15.87
CA ILE A 379 -43.39 44.15 -16.83
C ILE A 379 -44.14 45.15 -17.70
N CYS A 380 -43.97 45.04 -19.02
CA CYS A 380 -44.71 45.82 -19.99
C CYS A 380 -45.80 44.96 -20.62
N VAL A 381 -46.96 45.56 -20.87
CA VAL A 381 -48.09 44.89 -21.52
C VAL A 381 -48.37 45.58 -22.84
N GLY A 382 -48.26 44.84 -23.93
CA GLY A 382 -48.61 45.32 -25.28
C GLY A 382 -49.83 44.60 -25.82
N ASN A 383 -50.74 45.34 -26.45
CA ASN A 383 -51.82 44.73 -27.23
C ASN A 383 -51.34 44.44 -28.66
N LYS A 384 -51.52 43.20 -29.13
CA LYS A 384 -51.44 42.88 -30.55
C LYS A 384 -52.85 42.78 -31.13
N ALA A 385 -53.45 43.94 -31.44
CA ALA A 385 -54.66 44.01 -32.23
C ALA A 385 -54.32 43.83 -33.72
N SER A 386 -55.10 43.04 -34.43
CA SER A 386 -54.98 42.86 -35.88
C SER A 386 -55.38 44.16 -36.60
N ASN A 387 -54.43 44.78 -37.30
CA ASN A 387 -54.63 45.88 -38.26
C ASN A 387 -55.54 47.03 -37.79
N ASP A 388 -55.02 47.91 -36.93
CA ASP A 388 -55.26 49.36 -37.08
C ASP A 388 -54.13 50.16 -36.41
N GLY A 389 -53.95 51.43 -36.80
CA GLY A 389 -52.76 52.28 -36.55
C GLY A 389 -52.31 52.48 -35.07
N PRO A 390 -51.21 53.24 -34.87
CA PRO A 390 -50.47 53.30 -33.60
C PRO A 390 -51.15 54.11 -32.47
N GLU A 391 -52.48 54.30 -32.52
CA GLU A 391 -53.19 55.25 -31.63
C GLU A 391 -54.34 54.64 -30.81
N ASN A 392 -54.44 53.31 -30.69
CA ASN A 392 -55.47 52.68 -29.86
C ASN A 392 -54.87 51.91 -28.67
N ASP A 393 -54.36 52.62 -27.67
CA ASP A 393 -54.06 52.05 -26.35
C ASP A 393 -55.37 51.78 -25.61
N ILE A 394 -56.03 50.67 -25.95
CA ILE A 394 -57.27 50.17 -25.30
C ILE A 394 -57.09 49.99 -23.77
N LEU A 395 -55.84 49.93 -23.31
CA LEU A 395 -55.46 49.69 -21.91
C LEU A 395 -54.97 50.94 -21.18
N SER A 396 -54.95 52.11 -21.84
CA SER A 396 -54.67 53.39 -21.17
C SER A 396 -55.89 53.83 -20.34
N ASP A 397 -55.67 54.46 -19.19
CA ASP A 397 -56.72 54.94 -18.27
C ASP A 397 -57.70 53.86 -17.75
N LEU A 398 -57.30 52.58 -17.69
CA LEU A 398 -58.07 51.54 -16.99
C LEU A 398 -58.29 51.87 -15.51
N PHE A 399 -57.36 52.62 -14.92
CA PHE A 399 -57.47 53.19 -13.59
C PHE A 399 -57.40 54.71 -13.68
N PRO A 400 -58.13 55.44 -12.81
CA PRO A 400 -58.04 56.90 -12.76
C PRO A 400 -56.59 57.34 -12.48
N ASP A 401 -56.14 58.35 -13.22
CA ASP A 401 -54.79 58.94 -13.16
C ASP A 401 -53.63 58.05 -13.68
N ASP A 402 -53.93 56.96 -14.40
CA ASP A 402 -52.93 56.06 -14.99
C ASP A 402 -52.85 56.21 -16.52
N THR A 403 -52.15 57.28 -16.93
CA THR A 403 -51.99 57.64 -18.35
C THR A 403 -51.02 56.70 -19.10
N GLY A 404 -50.38 55.78 -18.39
CA GLY A 404 -49.43 54.87 -18.98
C GLY A 404 -48.18 55.55 -19.56
N LEU A 405 -47.79 56.73 -19.08
CA LEU A 405 -46.60 57.46 -19.54
C LEU A 405 -45.49 57.54 -18.48
N GLU A 406 -45.81 57.26 -17.22
CA GLU A 406 -44.90 57.40 -16.10
C GLU A 406 -44.37 56.04 -15.60
N LEU A 407 -43.09 55.99 -15.26
CA LEU A 407 -42.48 54.81 -14.66
C LEU A 407 -42.95 54.62 -13.21
N PRO A 408 -43.39 53.42 -12.79
CA PRO A 408 -43.92 53.18 -11.45
C PRO A 408 -42.93 53.38 -10.29
N HIS A 409 -41.62 53.38 -10.56
CA HIS A 409 -40.59 53.60 -9.54
C HIS A 409 -39.83 54.91 -9.80
N GLN A 410 -39.95 55.87 -8.87
CA GLN A 410 -39.25 57.17 -8.91
C GLN A 410 -37.71 57.06 -8.99
N VAL A 411 -37.13 55.91 -8.65
CA VAL A 411 -35.67 55.67 -8.69
C VAL A 411 -35.10 55.75 -10.10
N TRP A 412 -35.88 55.41 -11.13
CA TRP A 412 -35.42 55.35 -12.52
C TRP A 412 -35.63 56.66 -13.32
N VAL A 413 -36.42 57.59 -12.77
CA VAL A 413 -36.70 58.92 -13.37
C VAL A 413 -35.40 59.73 -13.56
N SER A 414 -34.39 59.49 -12.73
CA SER A 414 -33.08 60.14 -12.82
C SER A 414 -32.18 59.61 -13.95
N CYS A 415 -32.50 58.46 -14.55
CA CYS A 415 -31.58 57.69 -15.39
C CYS A 415 -31.98 57.61 -16.87
N LEU A 416 -33.17 58.08 -17.26
CA LEU A 416 -33.63 58.11 -18.65
C LEU A 416 -34.31 59.45 -18.98
N HIS A 417 -34.02 59.98 -20.16
CA HIS A 417 -34.68 61.15 -20.74
C HIS A 417 -35.12 60.81 -22.18
N VAL A 418 -36.12 59.93 -22.34
CA VAL A 418 -36.80 59.67 -23.62
C VAL A 418 -38.23 59.16 -23.35
N ASP A 419 -39.17 59.65 -24.17
CA ASP A 419 -40.59 59.25 -24.22
C ASP A 419 -40.74 57.77 -24.61
N VAL A 420 -41.21 56.95 -23.66
CA VAL A 420 -41.65 55.57 -23.88
C VAL A 420 -42.94 55.38 -23.09
N TYR A 421 -43.98 54.87 -23.74
CA TYR A 421 -45.29 54.61 -23.14
C TYR A 421 -45.18 53.35 -22.23
N PHE A 422 -45.47 53.54 -20.94
CA PHE A 422 -45.48 52.54 -19.85
C PHE A 422 -46.86 52.42 -19.23
N ILE A 423 -47.72 51.50 -19.70
CA ILE A 423 -48.98 51.22 -19.00
C ILE A 423 -48.66 50.54 -17.66
N CYS A 424 -48.98 51.24 -16.57
CA CYS A 424 -48.76 50.78 -15.22
C CYS A 424 -49.91 49.85 -14.82
N LEU A 425 -49.63 48.58 -14.56
CA LEU A 425 -50.53 47.79 -13.73
C LEU A 425 -50.12 48.05 -12.28
N SER A 426 -50.70 49.11 -11.71
CA SER A 426 -50.52 49.42 -10.29
C SER A 426 -50.83 48.19 -9.44
N ALA A 427 -50.09 48.03 -8.33
CA ALA A 427 -50.20 46.90 -7.39
C ALA A 427 -51.64 46.64 -6.88
N ASN A 428 -52.57 47.57 -7.10
CA ASN A 428 -53.98 47.46 -6.73
C ASN A 428 -54.75 46.43 -7.57
N PHE A 429 -54.38 46.15 -8.83
CA PHE A 429 -55.02 45.08 -9.61
C PHE A 429 -54.66 43.68 -9.05
N ILE A 430 -53.41 43.52 -8.64
CA ILE A 430 -52.90 42.28 -8.02
C ILE A 430 -53.48 42.10 -6.61
N TYR A 431 -53.61 43.19 -5.83
CA TYR A 431 -54.23 43.16 -4.49
C TYR A 431 -55.73 42.88 -4.52
N SER A 432 -56.47 43.40 -5.51
CA SER A 432 -57.91 43.14 -5.63
C SER A 432 -58.21 41.67 -5.95
N ILE A 433 -57.38 41.03 -6.79
CA ILE A 433 -57.49 39.60 -7.12
C ILE A 433 -57.06 38.72 -5.94
N THR A 434 -56.01 39.08 -5.19
CA THR A 434 -55.60 38.32 -3.99
C THR A 434 -56.59 38.45 -2.83
N ILE A 435 -57.20 39.62 -2.62
CA ILE A 435 -58.26 39.79 -1.61
C ILE A 435 -59.52 39.01 -2.01
N ALA A 436 -59.89 39.01 -3.30
CA ALA A 436 -60.99 38.17 -3.79
C ALA A 436 -60.71 36.67 -3.60
N PHE A 437 -59.48 36.21 -3.85
CA PHE A 437 -59.10 34.81 -3.66
C PHE A 437 -59.08 34.39 -2.18
N ILE A 438 -58.55 35.23 -1.28
CA ILE A 438 -58.50 34.95 0.17
C ILE A 438 -59.90 35.03 0.81
N CYS A 439 -60.73 36.01 0.41
CA CYS A 439 -62.11 36.14 0.93
C CYS A 439 -63.03 35.01 0.43
N HIS A 440 -62.81 34.45 -0.76
CA HIS A 440 -63.66 33.38 -1.30
C HIS A 440 -63.24 31.98 -0.82
N VAL A 441 -61.95 31.75 -0.59
CA VAL A 441 -61.44 30.50 0.02
C VAL A 441 -61.84 30.37 1.49
N PHE A 442 -61.93 31.49 2.24
CA PHE A 442 -62.45 31.47 3.61
C PHE A 442 -63.99 31.42 3.72
N SER A 443 -64.73 31.86 2.70
CA SER A 443 -66.21 31.75 2.68
C SER A 443 -66.74 30.38 2.29
N PHE A 444 -65.93 29.50 1.70
CA PHE A 444 -66.31 28.11 1.34
C PHE A 444 -65.64 27.05 2.23
N GLY A 445 -65.11 27.47 3.37
CA GLY A 445 -64.52 26.59 4.38
C GLY A 445 -65.38 26.47 5.64
N TRP A 446 -66.70 26.30 5.53
CA TRP A 446 -67.61 25.67 6.51
C TRP A 446 -68.75 24.96 5.78
#